data_AF-A0A086Y210-F1
#
_entry.id   AF-A0A086Y210-F1
#
_cell.length_a   1.000
_cell.length_b   1.000
_cell.length_c   1.000
_cell.angle_alpha   90.00
_cell.angle_beta   90.00
_cell.angle_gamma   90.00
#
_symmetry.space_group_name_H-M   'P 1'
#
loop_
_entity.id
_entity.type
_entity.pdbx_description
1 polymer ?
#
loop_
_entity_poly.entity_id
_entity_poly.type
_entity_poly.pdbx_seq_one_letter_code
_entity_poly.pdbx_strand_id
1 'polypeptide(L)'
;MDAAAIQQAAAPAAFIQATEVWTPHPGSGRLTRSGGLYGALAAFDETSAGESFGKGEGLPGRAWAEARPVLMHDLTDPAFRRGAAAAASGLGAALAVPVFCGEALKGVLVMFFAAAEQGVGAVEIWSEDGDALRLEAGFYGAATAFREASEQVAFRRGQGLPGGVWGANAPILLHGLGRSPGFLRAAAARAAGLDTGLGLPIPTPSGAAHVLTLLSAPATPVARRFEIWRVASGRSGRAASAALIDGFCDTEGAIFDSDRQVQPWQGAVGQAMATGAPVVEAAPAALPGAPRFAGVVALPQHVHGEVARVVAWFL
;
A
#
# COMPACT_ATOMS: atom_id res chain seq x y z
N MET A 1 -40.26 26.32 8.60
CA MET A 1 -39.61 25.00 8.58
C MET A 1 -39.53 24.58 7.14
N ASP A 2 -38.34 24.62 6.54
CA ASP A 2 -38.09 23.87 5.32
C ASP A 2 -36.63 23.40 5.37
N ALA A 3 -36.48 22.14 5.77
CA ALA A 3 -35.19 21.46 5.85
C ALA A 3 -34.83 21.04 4.43
N ALA A 4 -34.14 21.93 3.71
CA ALA A 4 -33.58 21.64 2.41
C ALA A 4 -32.72 20.39 2.48
N ALA A 5 -33.06 19.44 1.61
CA ALA A 5 -32.36 18.18 1.41
C ALA A 5 -30.86 18.42 1.19
N ILE A 6 -30.06 18.09 2.19
CA ILE A 6 -28.64 17.85 2.01
C ILE A 6 -28.56 16.52 1.25
N GLN A 7 -28.38 16.61 -0.07
CA GLN A 7 -28.01 15.47 -0.88
C GLN A 7 -26.66 14.98 -0.35
N GLN A 8 -26.71 13.88 0.38
CA GLN A 8 -25.54 13.21 0.92
C GLN A 8 -24.70 12.77 -0.29
N ALA A 9 -23.65 13.53 -0.61
CA ALA A 9 -22.75 13.19 -1.70
C ALA A 9 -22.24 11.77 -1.47
N ALA A 10 -22.40 10.89 -2.46
CA ALA A 10 -21.86 9.55 -2.40
C ALA A 10 -20.34 9.64 -2.13
N ALA A 11 -19.82 8.77 -1.25
CA ALA A 11 -18.39 8.73 -0.97
C ALA A 11 -17.60 8.53 -2.29
N PRO A 12 -16.46 9.22 -2.47
CA PRO A 12 -15.65 9.06 -3.67
C PRO A 12 -15.23 7.60 -3.85
N ALA A 13 -15.22 7.13 -5.10
CA ALA A 13 -14.73 5.79 -5.41
C ALA A 13 -13.25 5.68 -5.01
N ALA A 14 -12.89 4.66 -4.23
CA ALA A 14 -11.51 4.40 -3.85
C ALA A 14 -10.67 4.07 -5.09
N PHE A 15 -9.38 4.43 -5.08
CA PHE A 15 -8.48 4.08 -6.20
C PHE A 15 -8.13 2.59 -6.19
N ILE A 16 -7.83 2.04 -5.01
CA ILE A 16 -7.65 0.60 -4.80
C ILE A 16 -9.03 -0.03 -4.59
N GLN A 17 -9.43 -0.92 -5.50
CA GLN A 17 -10.77 -1.55 -5.49
C GLN A 17 -10.86 -2.72 -4.51
N ALA A 18 -9.78 -3.48 -4.38
CA ALA A 18 -9.67 -4.57 -3.43
C ALA A 18 -8.23 -4.76 -2.97
N THR A 19 -8.06 -5.40 -1.82
CA THR A 19 -6.76 -5.79 -1.28
C THR A 19 -6.81 -7.21 -0.73
N GLU A 20 -5.75 -7.97 -0.91
CA GLU A 20 -5.58 -9.32 -0.36
C GLU A 20 -4.27 -9.44 0.38
N VAL A 21 -4.24 -10.29 1.40
CA VAL A 21 -3.00 -10.76 2.01
C VAL A 21 -2.89 -12.27 1.88
N TRP A 22 -1.74 -12.70 1.38
CA TRP A 22 -1.37 -14.09 1.19
C TRP A 22 -0.16 -14.41 2.06
N THR A 23 -0.24 -15.40 2.95
CA THR A 23 0.88 -15.80 3.82
C THR A 23 1.30 -17.23 3.53
N PRO A 24 2.59 -17.58 3.75
CA PRO A 24 3.03 -18.97 3.66
C PRO A 24 2.26 -19.84 4.65
N HIS A 25 1.59 -20.87 4.16
CA HIS A 25 0.96 -21.87 5.01
C HIS A 25 2.04 -22.84 5.52
N PRO A 26 2.15 -23.08 6.84
CA PRO A 26 3.14 -23.99 7.40
C PRO A 26 3.10 -25.37 6.75
N GLY A 27 4.26 -25.88 6.33
CA GLY A 27 4.41 -27.25 5.80
C GLY A 27 3.86 -27.52 4.39
N SER A 28 3.09 -26.61 3.78
CA SER A 28 2.53 -26.84 2.43
C SER A 28 3.43 -26.37 1.28
N GLY A 29 4.36 -25.45 1.57
CA GLY A 29 5.14 -24.77 0.53
C GLY A 29 4.30 -23.84 -0.37
N ARG A 30 3.09 -23.46 0.07
CA ARG A 30 2.14 -22.63 -0.67
C ARG A 30 1.68 -21.43 0.14
N LEU A 31 1.24 -20.40 -0.57
CA LEU A 31 0.55 -19.25 -0.03
C LEU A 31 -0.95 -19.55 0.11
N THR A 32 -1.54 -19.18 1.23
CA THR A 32 -2.99 -19.16 1.48
C THR A 32 -3.44 -17.77 1.86
N ARG A 33 -4.67 -17.42 1.54
CA ARG A 33 -5.21 -16.10 1.87
C ARG A 33 -5.43 -15.98 3.38
N SER A 34 -4.81 -14.98 4.01
CA SER A 34 -4.98 -14.69 5.44
C SER A 34 -5.95 -13.54 5.71
N GLY A 35 -6.29 -12.75 4.69
CA GLY A 35 -7.28 -11.68 4.80
C GLY A 35 -7.55 -10.99 3.46
N GLY A 36 -8.64 -10.22 3.38
CA GLY A 36 -8.96 -9.40 2.22
C GLY A 36 -9.92 -8.26 2.55
N LEU A 37 -9.89 -7.23 1.71
CA LEU A 37 -10.79 -6.08 1.69
C LEU A 37 -11.36 -5.98 0.28
N TYR A 38 -12.63 -6.37 0.09
CA TYR A 38 -13.25 -6.44 -1.24
C TYR A 38 -14.32 -5.38 -1.48
N GLY A 39 -14.72 -4.63 -0.45
CA GLY A 39 -15.86 -3.72 -0.55
C GLY A 39 -17.10 -4.46 -1.06
N ALA A 40 -17.61 -4.04 -2.23
CA ALA A 40 -18.78 -4.66 -2.87
C ALA A 40 -18.46 -5.89 -3.74
N LEU A 41 -17.19 -6.29 -3.89
CA LEU A 41 -16.74 -7.32 -4.84
C LEU A 41 -16.83 -8.76 -4.28
N ALA A 42 -18.00 -9.14 -3.74
CA ALA A 42 -18.20 -10.42 -3.05
C ALA A 42 -17.92 -11.66 -3.94
N ALA A 43 -18.31 -11.63 -5.21
CA ALA A 43 -18.05 -12.75 -6.13
C ALA A 43 -16.54 -12.97 -6.39
N PHE A 44 -15.76 -11.88 -6.42
CA PHE A 44 -14.31 -11.98 -6.52
C PHE A 44 -13.68 -12.47 -5.22
N ASP A 45 -14.22 -12.06 -4.07
CA ASP A 45 -13.83 -12.58 -2.76
C ASP A 45 -13.98 -14.11 -2.70
N GLU A 46 -15.17 -14.62 -3.04
CA GLU A 46 -15.46 -16.06 -3.03
C GLU A 46 -14.52 -16.84 -3.96
N THR A 47 -14.32 -16.36 -5.19
CA THR A 47 -13.40 -17.00 -6.14
C THR A 47 -11.97 -17.01 -5.58
N SER A 48 -11.53 -15.87 -5.03
CA SER A 48 -10.20 -15.73 -4.43
C SER A 48 -10.00 -16.62 -3.21
N ALA A 49 -11.05 -16.88 -2.42
CA ALA A 49 -10.97 -17.70 -1.22
C ALA A 49 -10.57 -19.15 -1.50
N GLY A 50 -10.90 -19.66 -2.69
CA GLY A 50 -10.56 -21.01 -3.14
C GLY A 50 -9.14 -21.17 -3.68
N GLU A 51 -8.37 -20.09 -3.82
CA GLU A 51 -7.04 -20.15 -4.43
C GLU A 51 -5.92 -20.45 -3.43
N SER A 52 -4.83 -21.00 -3.95
CA SER A 52 -3.54 -21.08 -3.28
C SER A 52 -2.42 -21.00 -4.31
N PHE A 53 -1.27 -20.45 -3.94
CA PHE A 53 -0.19 -20.18 -4.89
C PHE A 53 1.14 -20.76 -4.40
N GLY A 54 1.77 -21.61 -5.21
CA GLY A 54 3.18 -21.98 -5.04
C GLY A 54 4.11 -20.84 -5.44
N LYS A 55 5.41 -20.97 -5.13
CA LYS A 55 6.44 -20.03 -5.60
C LYS A 55 6.45 -20.03 -7.14
N GLY A 56 6.31 -18.84 -7.74
CA GLY A 56 6.19 -18.62 -9.18
C GLY A 56 4.78 -18.77 -9.76
N GLU A 57 3.79 -19.22 -8.98
CA GLU A 57 2.43 -19.43 -9.47
C GLU A 57 1.53 -18.22 -9.25
N GLY A 58 0.84 -17.78 -10.30
CA GLY A 58 -0.04 -16.61 -10.21
C GLY A 58 0.71 -15.34 -9.77
N LEU A 59 -0.02 -14.26 -9.56
CA LEU A 59 0.61 -12.99 -9.18
C LEU A 59 1.30 -13.03 -7.80
N PRO A 60 0.69 -13.59 -6.72
CA PRO A 60 1.35 -13.66 -5.42
C PRO A 60 2.60 -14.55 -5.42
N GLY A 61 2.52 -15.70 -6.08
CA GLY A 61 3.64 -16.63 -6.21
C GLY A 61 4.78 -16.06 -7.06
N ARG A 62 4.46 -15.29 -8.11
CA ARG A 62 5.48 -14.55 -8.89
C ARG A 62 6.22 -13.53 -8.04
N ALA A 63 5.52 -12.70 -7.27
CA ALA A 63 6.18 -11.76 -6.35
C ALA A 63 7.07 -12.48 -5.31
N TRP A 64 6.66 -13.66 -4.84
CA TRP A 64 7.51 -14.52 -4.01
C TRP A 64 8.75 -15.03 -4.76
N ALA A 65 8.61 -15.43 -6.02
CA ALA A 65 9.72 -15.94 -6.82
C ALA A 65 10.74 -14.84 -7.17
N GLU A 66 10.26 -13.69 -7.62
CA GLU A 66 11.09 -12.56 -8.04
C GLU A 66 11.66 -11.76 -6.86
N ALA A 67 11.10 -11.95 -5.66
CA ALA A 67 11.51 -11.28 -4.42
C ALA A 67 11.49 -9.73 -4.48
N ARG A 68 10.59 -9.18 -5.31
CA ARG A 68 10.35 -7.74 -5.53
C ARG A 68 8.88 -7.48 -5.84
N PRO A 69 8.40 -6.22 -5.79
CA PRO A 69 7.06 -5.87 -6.24
C PRO A 69 6.83 -6.24 -7.71
N VAL A 70 5.63 -6.74 -8.03
CA VAL A 70 5.25 -7.12 -9.39
C VAL A 70 3.90 -6.49 -9.73
N LEU A 71 3.88 -5.65 -10.76
CA LEU A 71 2.66 -5.05 -11.31
C LEU A 71 2.24 -5.81 -12.56
N MET A 72 0.97 -6.21 -12.61
CA MET A 72 0.33 -6.82 -13.78
C MET A 72 -0.74 -5.87 -14.31
N HIS A 73 -0.55 -5.40 -15.54
CA HIS A 73 -1.44 -4.44 -16.20
C HIS A 73 -2.65 -5.06 -16.88
N ASP A 74 -2.62 -6.37 -17.12
CA ASP A 74 -3.67 -7.11 -17.79
C ASP A 74 -4.04 -8.34 -16.98
N LEU A 75 -5.17 -8.29 -16.29
CA LEU A 75 -5.72 -9.43 -15.55
C LEU A 75 -6.44 -10.45 -16.43
N THR A 76 -6.51 -10.23 -17.75
CA THR A 76 -6.98 -11.24 -18.70
C THR A 76 -5.88 -12.22 -19.11
N ASP A 77 -4.62 -11.91 -18.78
CA ASP A 77 -3.48 -12.80 -18.99
C ASP A 77 -3.74 -14.18 -18.32
N PRO A 78 -3.58 -15.30 -19.03
CA PRO A 78 -3.75 -16.65 -18.46
C PRO A 78 -2.88 -16.94 -17.21
N ALA A 79 -1.76 -16.23 -17.04
CA ALA A 79 -0.95 -16.29 -15.83
C ALA A 79 -1.71 -15.80 -14.58
N PHE A 80 -2.73 -14.97 -14.76
CA PHE A 80 -3.68 -14.56 -13.73
C PHE A 80 -4.87 -15.53 -13.66
N ARG A 81 -4.75 -16.53 -12.78
CA ARG A 81 -5.72 -17.65 -12.63
C ARG A 81 -7.19 -17.23 -12.47
N ARG A 82 -7.45 -16.00 -11.99
CA ARG A 82 -8.78 -15.49 -11.65
C ARG A 82 -9.33 -14.48 -12.67
N GLY A 83 -8.81 -14.48 -13.90
CA GLY A 83 -9.12 -13.44 -14.90
C GLY A 83 -10.61 -13.24 -15.18
N ALA A 84 -11.39 -14.32 -15.32
CA ALA A 84 -12.83 -14.20 -15.56
C ALA A 84 -13.58 -13.50 -14.40
N ALA A 85 -13.27 -13.85 -13.15
CA ALA A 85 -13.89 -13.24 -11.97
C ALA A 85 -13.44 -11.78 -11.77
N ALA A 86 -12.16 -11.48 -12.05
CA ALA A 86 -11.64 -10.12 -12.03
C ALA A 86 -12.32 -9.23 -13.09
N ALA A 87 -12.44 -9.73 -14.33
CA ALA A 87 -13.11 -9.01 -15.41
C ALA A 87 -14.60 -8.76 -15.11
N ALA A 88 -15.32 -9.75 -14.59
CA ALA A 88 -16.71 -9.60 -14.15
C ALA A 88 -16.88 -8.58 -13.00
N SER A 89 -15.80 -8.33 -12.24
CA SER A 89 -15.75 -7.37 -11.14
C SER A 89 -15.18 -6.01 -11.55
N GLY A 90 -14.90 -5.80 -12.84
CA GLY A 90 -14.34 -4.55 -13.36
C GLY A 90 -12.88 -4.29 -12.97
N LEU A 91 -12.13 -5.31 -12.55
CA LEU A 91 -10.71 -5.22 -12.22
C LEU A 91 -9.86 -5.44 -13.47
N GLY A 92 -8.85 -4.57 -13.68
CA GLY A 92 -8.00 -4.61 -14.88
C GLY A 92 -6.51 -4.78 -14.61
N ALA A 93 -6.04 -4.36 -13.42
CA ALA A 93 -4.65 -4.47 -13.03
C ALA A 93 -4.50 -4.86 -11.55
N ALA A 94 -3.35 -5.43 -11.19
CA ALA A 94 -3.04 -5.74 -9.80
C ALA A 94 -1.53 -5.63 -9.50
N LEU A 95 -1.22 -5.18 -8.29
CA LEU A 95 0.13 -5.04 -7.76
C LEU A 95 0.32 -6.03 -6.61
N ALA A 96 1.30 -6.92 -6.70
CA ALA A 96 1.76 -7.75 -5.58
C ALA A 96 3.05 -7.19 -4.98
N VAL A 97 3.06 -6.99 -3.65
CA VAL A 97 4.17 -6.49 -2.86
C VAL A 97 4.58 -7.57 -1.86
N PRO A 98 5.72 -8.25 -2.06
CA PRO A 98 6.18 -9.25 -1.12
C PRO A 98 6.82 -8.60 0.10
N VAL A 99 6.64 -9.22 1.27
CA VAL A 99 7.25 -8.81 2.54
C VAL A 99 8.19 -9.91 2.99
N PHE A 100 9.49 -9.60 3.04
CA PHE A 100 10.52 -10.51 3.50
C PHE A 100 11.13 -10.07 4.84
N CYS A 101 11.55 -11.06 5.63
CA CYS A 101 12.42 -10.91 6.77
C CYS A 101 13.70 -11.72 6.50
N GLY A 102 14.77 -11.05 6.10
CA GLY A 102 15.91 -11.72 5.47
C GLY A 102 15.46 -12.43 4.19
N GLU A 103 15.70 -13.73 4.08
CA GLU A 103 15.24 -14.56 2.94
C GLU A 103 13.85 -15.17 3.16
N ALA A 104 13.31 -15.08 4.37
CA ALA A 104 12.02 -15.69 4.70
C ALA A 104 10.87 -14.79 4.25
N LEU A 105 10.04 -15.28 3.33
CA LEU A 105 8.79 -14.60 2.99
C LEU A 105 7.85 -14.62 4.20
N LYS A 106 7.32 -13.45 4.56
CA LYS A 106 6.33 -13.27 5.63
C LYS A 106 4.91 -13.17 5.09
N GLY A 107 4.74 -12.62 3.89
CA GLY A 107 3.48 -12.58 3.16
C GLY A 107 3.59 -11.75 1.90
N VAL A 108 2.51 -11.70 1.13
CA VAL A 108 2.36 -10.90 -0.08
C VAL A 108 1.07 -10.10 0.04
N LEU A 109 1.19 -8.77 -0.04
CA LEU A 109 0.07 -7.85 -0.18
C LEU A 109 -0.28 -7.75 -1.66
N VAL A 110 -1.54 -7.90 -2.03
CA VAL A 110 -2.00 -7.68 -3.41
C VAL A 110 -3.04 -6.58 -3.41
N MET A 111 -2.88 -5.57 -4.26
CA MET A 111 -3.83 -4.48 -4.46
C MET A 111 -4.38 -4.54 -5.88
N PHE A 112 -5.69 -4.38 -6.04
CA PHE A 112 -6.39 -4.44 -7.31
C PHE A 112 -6.89 -3.07 -7.74
N PHE A 113 -6.80 -2.80 -9.03
CA PHE A 113 -7.21 -1.54 -9.64
C PHE A 113 -8.27 -1.79 -10.71
N ALA A 114 -9.16 -0.81 -10.88
CA ALA A 114 -10.22 -0.87 -11.87
C ALA A 114 -9.65 -0.93 -13.29
N ALA A 115 -10.32 -1.65 -14.19
CA ALA A 115 -10.02 -1.64 -15.62
C ALA A 115 -10.33 -0.28 -16.26
N ALA A 116 -11.34 0.41 -15.73
CA ALA A 116 -11.65 1.77 -16.14
C ALA A 116 -10.67 2.76 -15.48
N GLU A 117 -9.84 3.41 -16.29
CA GLU A 117 -8.90 4.45 -15.86
C GLU A 117 -9.60 5.81 -15.63
N GLN A 118 -10.63 5.83 -14.79
CA GLN A 118 -11.44 7.03 -14.53
C GLN A 118 -11.02 7.77 -13.25
N GLY A 119 -10.47 7.05 -12.26
CA GLY A 119 -9.97 7.64 -11.02
C GLY A 119 -8.58 8.22 -11.16
N VAL A 120 -8.33 9.34 -10.49
CA VAL A 120 -6.99 9.94 -10.36
C VAL A 120 -6.28 9.33 -9.15
N GLY A 121 -5.18 8.64 -9.41
CA GLY A 121 -4.29 8.09 -8.40
C GLY A 121 -3.11 7.46 -9.10
N ALA A 122 -2.04 7.17 -8.38
CA ALA A 122 -0.95 6.41 -8.97
C ALA A 122 -0.30 5.47 -7.97
N VAL A 123 0.11 4.31 -8.45
CA VAL A 123 1.08 3.44 -7.78
C VAL A 123 2.30 3.33 -8.67
N GLU A 124 3.50 3.49 -8.10
CA GLU A 124 4.74 3.43 -8.86
C GLU A 124 5.75 2.54 -8.13
N ILE A 125 6.42 1.66 -8.88
CA ILE A 125 7.56 0.88 -8.42
C ILE A 125 8.80 1.54 -9.03
N TRP A 126 9.70 1.98 -8.17
CA TRP A 126 10.99 2.52 -8.52
C TRP A 126 12.08 1.51 -8.12
N SER A 127 13.04 1.26 -9.00
CA SER A 127 14.18 0.39 -8.70
C SER A 127 15.51 1.07 -9.01
N GLU A 128 16.55 0.62 -8.32
CA GLU A 128 17.92 1.11 -8.45
C GLU A 128 18.51 0.75 -9.82
N ASP A 129 18.93 1.77 -10.56
CA ASP A 129 19.71 1.69 -11.80
C ASP A 129 20.94 2.59 -11.65
N GLY A 130 22.07 2.00 -11.25
CA GLY A 130 23.31 2.73 -10.98
C GLY A 130 23.20 3.63 -9.75
N ASP A 131 23.36 4.95 -9.94
CA ASP A 131 23.33 5.96 -8.88
C ASP A 131 21.95 6.63 -8.69
N ALA A 132 20.92 6.15 -9.41
CA ALA A 132 19.58 6.72 -9.40
C ALA A 132 18.50 5.63 -9.30
N LEU A 133 17.30 6.03 -8.87
CA LEU A 133 16.09 5.25 -9.05
C LEU A 133 15.45 5.59 -10.40
N ARG A 134 15.00 4.56 -11.13
CA ARG A 134 14.17 4.69 -12.33
C ARG A 134 12.82 4.00 -12.14
N LEU A 135 11.85 4.44 -12.92
CA LEU A 135 10.53 3.81 -12.93
C LEU A 135 10.65 2.39 -13.51
N GLU A 136 10.29 1.39 -12.72
CA GLU A 136 10.22 0.00 -13.16
C GLU A 136 8.84 -0.33 -13.73
N ALA A 137 7.79 0.09 -13.01
CA ALA A 137 6.40 -0.07 -13.43
C ALA A 137 5.50 0.91 -12.67
N GLY A 138 4.32 1.23 -13.21
CA GLY A 138 3.34 2.04 -12.49
C GLY A 138 1.94 2.00 -13.12
N PHE A 139 0.92 2.18 -12.29
CA PHE A 139 -0.48 2.28 -12.71
C PHE A 139 -1.03 3.65 -12.30
N TYR A 140 -1.64 4.38 -13.22
CA TYR A 140 -1.86 5.83 -13.10
C TYR A 140 -3.32 6.28 -13.18
N GLY A 141 -4.27 5.35 -13.34
CA GLY A 141 -5.67 5.70 -13.63
C GLY A 141 -5.75 6.80 -14.70
N ALA A 142 -6.52 7.86 -14.44
CA ALA A 142 -6.68 9.00 -15.36
C ALA A 142 -5.47 9.97 -15.42
N ALA A 143 -4.41 9.76 -14.63
CA ALA A 143 -3.28 10.69 -14.49
C ALA A 143 -2.20 10.53 -15.59
N THR A 144 -2.58 10.56 -16.87
CA THR A 144 -1.69 10.28 -18.02
C THR A 144 -0.51 11.25 -18.12
N ALA A 145 -0.71 12.56 -17.98
CA ALA A 145 0.38 13.54 -18.00
C ALA A 145 1.38 13.32 -16.85
N PHE A 146 0.91 12.81 -15.71
CA PHE A 146 1.78 12.46 -14.59
C PHE A 146 2.60 11.21 -14.89
N ARG A 147 2.01 10.20 -15.54
CA ARG A 147 2.71 9.02 -16.05
C ARG A 147 3.87 9.39 -16.97
N GLU A 148 3.63 10.23 -17.96
CA GLU A 148 4.68 10.69 -18.90
C GLU A 148 5.85 11.36 -18.16
N ALA A 149 5.54 12.19 -17.17
CA ALA A 149 6.55 12.83 -16.33
C ALA A 149 7.30 11.82 -15.45
N SER A 150 6.65 10.75 -14.99
CA SER A 150 7.26 9.66 -14.23
C SER A 150 8.24 8.83 -15.06
N GLU A 151 7.88 8.51 -16.30
CA GLU A 151 8.70 7.68 -17.19
C GLU A 151 10.01 8.37 -17.59
N GLN A 152 10.06 9.71 -17.55
CA GLN A 152 11.22 10.51 -17.97
C GLN A 152 12.15 10.93 -16.83
N VAL A 153 11.77 10.70 -15.57
CA VAL A 153 12.55 11.16 -14.41
C VAL A 153 13.38 10.04 -13.81
N ALA A 154 14.51 10.41 -13.22
CA ALA A 154 15.28 9.56 -12.32
C ALA A 154 15.56 10.31 -11.02
N PHE A 155 15.60 9.60 -9.89
CA PHE A 155 15.80 10.20 -8.57
C PHE A 155 17.11 9.74 -7.96
N ARG A 156 18.00 10.67 -7.65
CA ARG A 156 19.17 10.36 -6.80
C ARG A 156 18.76 10.13 -5.36
N ARG A 157 19.62 9.48 -4.58
CA ARG A 157 19.44 9.33 -3.12
C ARG A 157 19.19 10.71 -2.48
N GLY A 158 18.13 10.78 -1.67
CA GLY A 158 17.66 12.01 -1.00
C GLY A 158 16.80 12.95 -1.84
N GLN A 159 16.60 12.68 -3.14
CA GLN A 159 15.88 13.58 -4.04
C GLN A 159 14.41 13.21 -4.21
N GLY A 160 13.51 14.16 -4.00
CA GLY A 160 12.06 13.94 -4.14
C GLY A 160 11.55 12.83 -3.22
N LEU A 161 10.31 12.38 -3.44
CA LEU A 161 9.72 11.33 -2.61
C LEU A 161 10.44 9.97 -2.77
N PRO A 162 10.63 9.41 -3.99
CA PRO A 162 11.30 8.11 -4.13
C PRO A 162 12.75 8.12 -3.64
N GLY A 163 13.53 9.14 -4.04
CA GLY A 163 14.92 9.26 -3.62
C GLY A 163 15.05 9.57 -2.12
N GLY A 164 14.13 10.35 -1.54
CA GLY A 164 14.05 10.59 -0.10
C GLY A 164 13.87 9.29 0.69
N VAL A 165 12.92 8.45 0.27
CA VAL A 165 12.69 7.12 0.85
C VAL A 165 13.96 6.27 0.75
N TRP A 166 14.60 6.27 -0.42
CA TRP A 166 15.82 5.51 -0.66
C TRP A 166 17.00 5.97 0.20
N GLY A 167 17.14 7.28 0.43
CA GLY A 167 18.17 7.85 1.29
C GLY A 167 17.94 7.58 2.77
N ALA A 168 16.68 7.68 3.23
CA ALA A 168 16.32 7.48 4.63
C ALA A 168 16.17 6.01 5.04
N ASN A 169 15.99 5.11 4.07
CA ASN A 169 15.54 3.73 4.29
C ASN A 169 14.35 3.68 5.26
N ALA A 170 13.41 4.59 5.03
CA ALA A 170 12.26 4.83 5.89
C ALA A 170 11.07 5.27 5.01
N PRO A 171 9.84 4.95 5.44
CA PRO A 171 8.66 5.45 4.77
C PRO A 171 8.57 6.96 4.96
N ILE A 172 8.07 7.66 3.94
CA ILE A 172 7.89 9.11 3.95
C ILE A 172 6.45 9.40 3.52
N LEU A 173 5.75 10.17 4.34
CA LEU A 173 4.45 10.74 3.99
C LEU A 173 4.66 12.20 3.56
N LEU A 174 4.13 12.56 2.40
CA LEU A 174 4.27 13.90 1.83
C LEU A 174 2.90 14.44 1.45
N HIS A 175 2.59 15.65 1.93
CA HIS A 175 1.37 16.38 1.60
C HIS A 175 1.65 17.58 0.72
N GLY A 176 0.68 17.94 -0.12
CA GLY A 176 0.84 19.04 -1.06
C GLY A 176 1.92 18.75 -2.10
N LEU A 177 1.86 17.59 -2.76
CA LEU A 177 2.80 17.18 -3.81
C LEU A 177 3.04 18.31 -4.83
N GLY A 178 1.96 18.92 -5.34
CA GLY A 178 2.03 20.02 -6.31
C GLY A 178 2.64 21.33 -5.79
N ARG A 179 2.88 21.45 -4.48
CA ARG A 179 3.45 22.63 -3.79
C ARG A 179 4.79 22.32 -3.10
N SER A 180 5.19 21.06 -3.05
CA SER A 180 6.36 20.61 -2.29
C SER A 180 7.66 21.07 -2.98
N PRO A 181 8.50 21.87 -2.30
CA PRO A 181 9.81 22.27 -2.83
C PRO A 181 10.65 21.04 -3.18
N GLY A 182 11.28 21.04 -4.36
CA GLY A 182 12.11 19.93 -4.81
C GLY A 182 11.36 18.70 -5.34
N PHE A 183 10.01 18.74 -5.39
CA PHE A 183 9.26 17.71 -6.08
C PHE A 183 9.30 17.95 -7.60
N LEU A 184 10.18 17.20 -8.28
CA LEU A 184 10.49 17.36 -9.71
C LEU A 184 9.25 17.35 -10.62
N ARG A 185 8.19 16.63 -10.20
CA ARG A 185 6.95 16.43 -10.97
C ARG A 185 5.77 17.27 -10.45
N ALA A 186 6.02 18.34 -9.69
CA ALA A 186 4.98 19.15 -9.03
C ALA A 186 3.93 19.72 -10.01
N ALA A 187 4.36 20.20 -11.18
CA ALA A 187 3.43 20.73 -12.17
C ALA A 187 2.47 19.65 -12.70
N ALA A 188 2.99 18.47 -13.05
CA ALA A 188 2.18 17.35 -13.52
C ALA A 188 1.26 16.78 -12.43
N ALA A 189 1.76 16.64 -11.18
CA ALA A 189 0.93 16.21 -10.06
C ALA A 189 -0.23 17.18 -9.79
N ARG A 190 0.04 18.49 -9.82
CA ARG A 190 -1.00 19.52 -9.67
C ARG A 190 -2.02 19.48 -10.80
N ALA A 191 -1.58 19.29 -12.04
CA ALA A 191 -2.48 19.17 -13.19
C ALA A 191 -3.37 17.92 -13.09
N ALA A 192 -2.81 16.81 -12.58
CA ALA A 192 -3.57 15.58 -12.34
C ALA A 192 -4.49 15.66 -11.11
N GLY A 193 -4.21 16.54 -10.14
CA GLY A 193 -4.95 16.62 -8.87
C GLY A 193 -4.41 15.71 -7.76
N LEU A 194 -3.19 15.18 -7.92
CA LEU A 194 -2.49 14.41 -6.89
C LEU A 194 -2.00 15.33 -5.78
N ASP A 195 -2.31 15.00 -4.52
CA ASP A 195 -2.00 15.88 -3.38
C ASP A 195 -1.19 15.17 -2.28
N THR A 196 -1.52 13.91 -1.97
CA THR A 196 -0.83 13.14 -0.93
C THR A 196 -0.02 12.02 -1.55
N GLY A 197 1.22 11.84 -1.09
CA GLY A 197 2.08 10.72 -1.50
C GLY A 197 2.65 9.98 -0.29
N LEU A 198 2.48 8.67 -0.27
CA LEU A 198 3.16 7.76 0.64
C LEU A 198 4.25 7.02 -0.12
N GLY A 199 5.51 7.18 0.30
CA GLY A 199 6.63 6.41 -0.21
C GLY A 199 7.05 5.33 0.79
N LEU A 200 7.31 4.12 0.30
CA LEU A 200 7.61 2.93 1.09
C LEU A 200 8.89 2.27 0.55
N PRO A 201 9.96 2.11 1.35
CA PRO A 201 11.02 1.20 0.98
C PRO A 201 10.47 -0.23 1.03
N ILE A 202 10.77 -1.02 0.00
CA ILE A 202 10.47 -2.45 -0.07
C ILE A 202 11.78 -3.23 0.09
N PRO A 203 12.09 -3.73 1.30
CA PRO A 203 13.29 -4.53 1.51
C PRO A 203 13.21 -5.81 0.66
N THR A 204 14.25 -6.06 -0.13
CA THR A 204 14.41 -7.31 -0.88
C THR A 204 15.54 -8.14 -0.25
N PRO A 205 15.49 -9.48 -0.31
CA PRO A 205 16.58 -10.33 0.17
C PRO A 205 17.93 -10.01 -0.49
N SER A 206 17.91 -9.56 -1.75
CA SER A 206 19.12 -9.18 -2.50
C SER A 206 19.80 -7.89 -2.00
N GLY A 207 19.09 -7.08 -1.22
CA GLY A 207 19.52 -5.73 -0.83
C GLY A 207 19.31 -4.67 -1.92
N ALA A 208 18.92 -5.04 -3.14
CA ALA A 208 18.59 -4.09 -4.20
C ALA A 208 17.43 -3.20 -3.80
N ALA A 209 17.60 -1.89 -3.95
CA ALA A 209 16.60 -0.92 -3.50
C ALA A 209 15.37 -0.91 -4.42
N HIS A 210 14.21 -1.08 -3.80
CA HIS A 210 12.91 -0.85 -4.42
C HIS A 210 12.11 0.12 -3.57
N VAL A 211 11.45 1.08 -4.22
CA VAL A 211 10.56 2.03 -3.57
C VAL A 211 9.19 1.95 -4.20
N LEU A 212 8.17 1.70 -3.38
CA LEU A 212 6.78 1.80 -3.78
C LEU A 212 6.25 3.18 -3.39
N THR A 213 5.64 3.90 -4.32
CA THR A 213 4.89 5.12 -4.00
C THR A 213 3.40 4.92 -4.27
N LEU A 214 2.57 5.32 -3.31
CA LEU A 214 1.12 5.43 -3.44
C LEU A 214 0.74 6.91 -3.44
N LEU A 215 0.14 7.38 -4.53
CA LEU A 215 -0.16 8.78 -4.76
C LEU A 215 -1.67 8.95 -4.88
N SER A 216 -2.22 9.77 -4.00
CA SER A 216 -3.65 9.91 -3.75
C SER A 216 -4.15 11.28 -4.22
N ALA A 217 -5.28 11.28 -4.91
CA ALA A 217 -6.06 12.48 -5.17
C ALA A 217 -7.28 12.51 -4.24
N PRO A 218 -7.70 13.67 -3.69
CA PRO A 218 -8.86 13.74 -2.81
C PRO A 218 -10.16 13.21 -3.42
N ALA A 219 -10.32 13.33 -4.75
CA ALA A 219 -11.51 12.89 -5.47
C ALA A 219 -11.61 11.37 -5.63
N THR A 220 -10.47 10.66 -5.60
CA THR A 220 -10.38 9.20 -5.71
C THR A 220 -9.23 8.71 -4.84
N PRO A 221 -9.42 8.71 -3.51
CA PRO A 221 -8.32 8.49 -2.59
C PRO A 221 -7.80 7.06 -2.70
N VAL A 222 -6.47 6.89 -2.62
CA VAL A 222 -5.83 5.60 -2.35
C VAL A 222 -6.23 5.10 -0.96
N ALA A 223 -6.20 6.01 0.00
CA ALA A 223 -6.63 5.81 1.37
C ALA A 223 -7.01 7.17 1.96
N ARG A 224 -7.84 7.15 3.00
CA ARG A 224 -8.35 8.33 3.70
C ARG A 224 -7.49 8.71 4.89
N ARG A 225 -6.71 7.76 5.41
CA ARG A 225 -5.75 7.97 6.49
C ARG A 225 -4.49 7.17 6.25
N PHE A 226 -3.35 7.75 6.57
CA PHE A 226 -2.03 7.13 6.56
C PHE A 226 -1.40 7.28 7.95
N GLU A 227 -0.73 6.23 8.41
CA GLU A 227 -0.03 6.22 9.68
C GLU A 227 1.31 5.50 9.54
N ILE A 228 2.36 6.07 10.11
CA ILE A 228 3.69 5.47 10.19
C ILE A 228 4.00 5.21 11.65
N TRP A 229 4.17 3.94 11.99
CA TRP A 229 4.46 3.48 13.33
C TRP A 229 5.90 3.01 13.45
N ARG A 230 6.63 3.49 14.45
CA ARG A 230 7.96 2.99 14.81
C ARG A 230 7.81 1.87 15.84
N VAL A 231 8.38 0.72 15.54
CA VAL A 231 8.35 -0.43 16.45
C VAL A 231 9.60 -0.41 17.33
N ALA A 232 9.39 -0.53 18.63
CA ALA A 232 10.43 -0.75 19.61
C ALA A 232 10.35 -2.22 20.06
N SER A 233 11.39 -2.99 19.74
CA SER A 233 11.55 -4.37 20.22
C SER A 233 11.60 -4.37 21.75
N GLY A 234 10.89 -5.29 22.39
CA GLY A 234 10.90 -5.41 23.85
C GLY A 234 12.30 -5.70 24.36
N ARG A 235 12.85 -4.84 25.22
CA ARG A 235 14.16 -5.01 25.86
C ARG A 235 14.05 -4.65 27.34
N SER A 236 14.80 -5.35 28.19
CA SER A 236 15.01 -5.00 29.61
C SER A 236 13.71 -4.75 30.41
N GLY A 237 12.75 -5.67 30.34
CA GLY A 237 11.49 -5.60 31.09
C GLY A 237 10.42 -4.68 30.49
N ARG A 238 10.67 -4.04 29.34
CA ARG A 238 9.68 -3.27 28.60
C ARG A 238 9.03 -4.12 27.51
N ALA A 239 7.70 -4.16 27.48
CA ALA A 239 6.96 -4.81 26.41
C ALA A 239 7.27 -4.16 25.05
N ALA A 240 7.26 -4.95 23.99
CA ALA A 240 7.36 -4.42 22.63
C ALA A 240 6.17 -3.50 22.36
N SER A 241 6.39 -2.38 21.68
CA SER A 241 5.30 -1.48 21.32
C SER A 241 5.57 -0.78 19.99
N ALA A 242 4.52 -0.28 19.37
CA ALA A 242 4.59 0.58 18.20
C ALA A 242 4.10 1.98 18.60
N ALA A 243 4.91 3.02 18.35
CA ALA A 243 4.54 4.41 18.58
C ALA A 243 4.26 5.09 17.24
N LEU A 244 3.18 5.86 17.16
CA LEU A 244 2.88 6.67 15.97
C LEU A 244 3.94 7.78 15.86
N ILE A 245 4.55 7.92 14.69
CA ILE A 245 5.62 8.91 14.46
C ILE A 245 5.33 9.87 13.32
N ASP A 246 4.40 9.51 12.45
CA ASP A 246 3.89 10.36 11.38
C ASP A 246 2.49 9.87 10.99
N GLY A 247 1.66 10.76 10.44
CA GLY A 247 0.36 10.37 9.93
C GLY A 247 -0.51 11.55 9.52
N PHE A 248 -1.48 11.24 8.66
CA PHE A 248 -2.46 12.18 8.17
C PHE A 248 -3.80 11.50 7.95
N CYS A 249 -4.87 12.23 8.18
CA CYS A 249 -6.24 11.83 7.94
C CYS A 249 -6.94 12.95 7.13
N ASP A 250 -7.68 12.59 6.10
CA ASP A 250 -8.38 13.55 5.25
C ASP A 250 -9.36 14.45 6.03
N THR A 251 -9.94 13.95 7.12
CA THR A 251 -10.86 14.70 7.98
C THR A 251 -10.19 15.35 9.19
N GLU A 252 -9.08 14.81 9.69
CA GLU A 252 -8.43 15.30 10.93
C GLU A 252 -7.14 16.09 10.66
N GLY A 253 -6.61 16.07 9.43
CA GLY A 253 -5.31 16.63 9.09
C GLY A 253 -4.16 15.79 9.64
N ALA A 254 -3.09 16.45 10.07
CA ALA A 254 -1.93 15.81 10.69
C ALA A 254 -2.30 15.16 12.04
N ILE A 255 -1.87 13.92 12.28
CA ILE A 255 -2.23 13.12 13.47
C ILE A 255 -1.01 12.62 14.27
N PHE A 256 0.18 13.16 13.98
CA PHE A 256 1.44 12.71 14.56
C PHE A 256 1.78 13.29 15.94
N ASP A 257 1.07 14.31 16.41
CA ASP A 257 1.27 14.92 17.74
C ASP A 257 0.59 14.14 18.88
N SER A 258 0.16 12.91 18.61
CA SER A 258 -0.53 12.07 19.59
C SER A 258 0.42 11.05 20.20
N ASP A 259 0.44 10.93 21.54
CA ASP A 259 1.20 9.91 22.30
C ASP A 259 0.61 8.49 22.13
N ARG A 260 0.17 8.14 20.91
CA ARG A 260 -0.49 6.87 20.60
C ARG A 260 0.54 5.75 20.55
N GLN A 261 0.25 4.71 21.32
CA GLN A 261 1.01 3.46 21.30
C GLN A 261 0.07 2.28 21.09
N VAL A 262 0.60 1.27 20.40
CA VAL A 262 -0.06 0.00 20.11
C VAL A 262 0.82 -1.12 20.64
N GLN A 263 0.19 -2.10 21.29
CA GLN A 263 0.86 -3.32 21.76
C GLN A 263 0.73 -4.45 20.73
N PRO A 264 1.57 -5.50 20.80
CA PRO A 264 1.39 -6.71 20.01
C PRO A 264 -0.05 -7.21 20.06
N TRP A 265 -0.57 -7.63 18.91
CA TRP A 265 -1.94 -8.14 18.72
C TRP A 265 -3.09 -7.14 18.90
N GLN A 266 -2.80 -5.87 19.16
CA GLN A 266 -3.83 -4.82 19.24
C GLN A 266 -4.12 -4.24 17.85
N GLY A 267 -5.23 -4.68 17.24
CA GLY A 267 -5.66 -4.28 15.90
C GLY A 267 -4.65 -4.65 14.80
N ALA A 268 -4.89 -4.20 13.58
CA ALA A 268 -4.04 -4.52 12.42
C ALA A 268 -2.55 -4.15 12.62
N VAL A 269 -2.26 -2.99 13.20
CA VAL A 269 -0.87 -2.54 13.46
C VAL A 269 -0.17 -3.47 14.46
N GLY A 270 -0.85 -3.79 15.57
CA GLY A 270 -0.35 -4.70 16.60
C GLY A 270 -0.14 -6.12 16.08
N GLN A 271 -1.02 -6.59 15.19
CA GLN A 271 -0.89 -7.89 14.55
C GLN A 271 0.26 -7.93 13.52
N ALA A 272 0.43 -6.87 12.72
CA ALA A 272 1.53 -6.76 11.76
C ALA A 272 2.89 -6.72 12.46
N MET A 273 3.02 -5.99 13.59
CA MET A 273 4.25 -6.00 14.38
C MET A 273 4.53 -7.36 15.03
N ALA A 274 3.49 -8.09 15.46
CA ALA A 274 3.65 -9.38 16.14
C ALA A 274 4.00 -10.52 15.18
N THR A 275 3.38 -10.52 13.99
CA THR A 275 3.56 -11.60 13.00
C THR A 275 4.71 -11.32 12.03
N GLY A 276 5.04 -10.05 11.83
CA GLY A 276 5.91 -9.58 10.77
C GLY A 276 5.33 -9.77 9.37
N ALA A 277 4.06 -10.13 9.25
CA ALA A 277 3.36 -10.28 7.97
C ALA A 277 2.45 -9.06 7.70
N PRO A 278 2.17 -8.73 6.43
CA PRO A 278 1.11 -7.78 6.12
C PRO A 278 -0.22 -8.25 6.73
N VAL A 279 -1.07 -7.30 7.11
CA VAL A 279 -2.37 -7.56 7.71
C VAL A 279 -3.40 -6.67 7.03
N VAL A 280 -4.61 -7.20 6.87
CA VAL A 280 -5.80 -6.43 6.53
C VAL A 280 -6.90 -6.72 7.53
N GLU A 281 -7.64 -5.69 7.90
CA GLU A 281 -8.75 -5.77 8.84
C GLU A 281 -9.92 -4.94 8.30
N ALA A 282 -11.08 -5.58 8.15
CA ALA A 282 -12.32 -4.92 7.74
C ALA A 282 -12.97 -4.24 8.95
N ALA A 283 -13.53 -3.05 8.75
CA ALA A 283 -14.21 -2.26 9.76
C ALA A 283 -13.44 -2.16 11.11
N PRO A 284 -12.19 -1.65 11.09
CA PRO A 284 -11.38 -1.56 12.30
C PRO A 284 -12.07 -0.74 13.39
N ALA A 285 -11.83 -1.13 14.65
CA ALA A 285 -12.43 -0.46 15.80
C ALA A 285 -12.03 1.03 15.85
N ALA A 286 -13.02 1.90 16.07
CA ALA A 286 -12.84 3.34 16.21
C ALA A 286 -13.36 3.82 17.57
N LEU A 287 -12.66 4.80 18.16
CA LEU A 287 -13.13 5.46 19.37
C LEU A 287 -14.43 6.24 19.10
N PRO A 288 -15.29 6.44 20.13
CA PRO A 288 -16.45 7.31 19.99
C PRO A 288 -16.05 8.70 19.48
N GLY A 289 -16.69 9.15 18.40
CA GLY A 289 -16.40 10.45 17.77
C GLY A 289 -15.21 10.47 16.81
N ALA A 290 -14.42 9.39 16.71
CA ALA A 290 -13.37 9.27 15.70
C ALA A 290 -13.94 8.83 14.34
N PRO A 291 -13.25 9.15 13.22
CA PRO A 291 -13.62 8.65 11.90
C PRO A 291 -13.68 7.12 11.87
N ARG A 292 -14.66 6.58 11.14
CA ARG A 292 -14.77 5.16 10.86
C ARG A 292 -14.26 4.87 9.46
N PHE A 293 -13.56 3.76 9.31
CA PHE A 293 -12.98 3.31 8.05
C PHE A 293 -13.56 1.97 7.64
N ALA A 294 -13.68 1.73 6.33
CA ALA A 294 -14.17 0.47 5.79
C ALA A 294 -13.15 -0.67 5.97
N GLY A 295 -11.88 -0.33 6.03
CA GLY A 295 -10.80 -1.27 6.31
C GLY A 295 -9.47 -0.59 6.57
N VAL A 296 -8.50 -1.39 7.00
CA VAL A 296 -7.11 -0.96 7.16
C VAL A 296 -6.18 -2.02 6.58
N VAL A 297 -5.13 -1.57 5.92
CA VAL A 297 -3.97 -2.38 5.57
C VAL A 297 -2.83 -1.96 6.50
N ALA A 298 -2.14 -2.92 7.10
CA ALA A 298 -0.93 -2.70 7.89
C ALA A 298 0.23 -3.49 7.27
N LEU A 299 1.25 -2.77 6.80
CA LEU A 299 2.42 -3.32 6.11
C LEU A 299 3.66 -3.19 7.01
N PRO A 300 4.21 -4.30 7.54
CA PRO A 300 5.43 -4.25 8.34
C PRO A 300 6.67 -4.10 7.44
N GLN A 301 7.67 -3.39 7.95
CA GLN A 301 8.97 -3.23 7.33
C GLN A 301 10.05 -3.84 8.21
N HIS A 302 10.76 -4.81 7.64
CA HIS A 302 11.82 -5.53 8.33
C HIS A 302 13.17 -4.84 8.12
N VAL A 303 13.92 -4.67 9.20
CA VAL A 303 15.30 -4.20 9.18
C VAL A 303 16.10 -5.09 10.12
N HIS A 304 17.19 -5.69 9.61
CA HIS A 304 18.05 -6.61 10.38
C HIS A 304 17.30 -7.76 11.07
N GLY A 305 16.27 -8.32 10.42
CA GLY A 305 15.52 -9.47 10.93
C GLY A 305 14.41 -9.12 11.95
N GLU A 306 14.23 -7.83 12.27
CA GLU A 306 13.15 -7.37 13.16
C GLU A 306 12.18 -6.46 12.41
N VAL A 307 10.92 -6.41 12.85
CA VAL A 307 9.98 -5.38 12.38
C VAL A 307 10.41 -4.05 12.99
N ALA A 308 10.91 -3.13 12.16
CA ALA A 308 11.33 -1.81 12.60
C ALA A 308 10.20 -0.78 12.53
N ARG A 309 9.27 -0.97 11.58
CA ARG A 309 8.15 -0.06 11.34
C ARG A 309 6.93 -0.82 10.85
N VAL A 310 5.76 -0.23 11.07
CA VAL A 310 4.51 -0.65 10.42
C VAL A 310 3.90 0.59 9.78
N VAL A 311 3.59 0.51 8.50
CA VAL A 311 2.86 1.57 7.79
C VAL A 311 1.42 1.09 7.62
N ALA A 312 0.46 1.88 8.08
CA ALA A 312 -0.95 1.57 7.96
C ALA A 312 -1.67 2.61 7.11
N TRP A 313 -2.61 2.17 6.28
CA TRP A 313 -3.51 3.06 5.57
C TRP A 313 -4.95 2.56 5.62
N PHE A 314 -5.89 3.49 5.80
CA PHE A 314 -7.28 3.19 6.07
C PHE A 314 -8.17 3.65 4.92
N LEU A 315 -9.12 2.81 4.52
CA LEU A 315 -10.03 3.00 3.40
C LEU A 315 -11.33 3.69 3.82
#